data_AF-A0A5S3YFD9-F1
#
_entry.id   AF-A0A5S3YFD9-F1
#
_cell.length_a   1.000
_cell.length_b   1.000
_cell.length_c   1.000
_cell.angle_alpha   90.00
_cell.angle_beta   90.00
_cell.angle_gamma   90.00
#
_symmetry.space_group_name_H-M   'P 1'
#
loop_
_entity.id
_entity.type
_entity.pdbx_description
1 polymer ?
#
loop_
_entity_poly.entity_id
_entity_poly.type
_entity_poly.pdbx_seq_one_letter_code
_entity_poly.pdbx_strand_id
1 'polypeptide(L)'
;DCIELDENETWAQVVSNAFQETHIPNIRVLPSGMDDFYFEHETATELKESSGYEQTRHYHKLLEKVIAPVESQFDLILIDTAPSLNFMFYNALMASTAMLIPVHPEAVDFDANNKYLKRLGEI
;
A
#
# COMPACT_ATOMS: atom_id res chain seq x y z
N ASP A 1 -10.90 -5.96 11.80
CA ASP A 1 -11.35 -4.76 11.05
C ASP A 1 -12.07 -3.83 12.03
N CYS A 2 -11.51 -2.62 12.23
CA CYS A 2 -11.90 -1.67 13.27
C CYS A 2 -12.86 -0.55 12.78
N ILE A 3 -13.39 -0.67 11.56
CA ILE A 3 -14.28 0.32 10.94
C ILE A 3 -15.69 -0.26 10.94
N GLU A 4 -16.58 0.37 11.70
CA GLU A 4 -18.02 0.09 11.68
C GLU A 4 -18.67 0.92 10.58
N LEU A 5 -19.50 0.29 9.75
CA LEU A 5 -20.21 0.95 8.66
C LEU A 5 -21.48 1.64 9.16
N ASP A 6 -21.76 2.83 8.65
CA ASP A 6 -23.04 3.50 8.90
C ASP A 6 -24.20 2.77 8.20
N GLU A 7 -25.44 3.04 8.63
CA GLU A 7 -26.64 2.45 8.02
C GLU A 7 -26.74 2.76 6.52
N ASN A 8 -26.70 1.71 5.68
CA ASN A 8 -26.69 1.75 4.21
C ASN A 8 -25.37 2.23 3.57
N GLU A 9 -24.29 2.36 4.33
CA GLU A 9 -22.97 2.64 3.78
C GLU A 9 -22.30 1.35 3.28
N THR A 10 -21.74 1.41 2.06
CA THR A 10 -20.95 0.32 1.49
C THR A 10 -19.47 0.55 1.74
N TRP A 11 -18.68 -0.53 1.82
CA TRP A 11 -17.23 -0.42 1.93
C TRP A 11 -16.59 0.41 0.81
N ALA A 12 -17.08 0.28 -0.42
CA ALA A 12 -16.62 1.10 -1.54
C ALA A 12 -16.86 2.60 -1.34
N GLN A 13 -18.00 2.98 -0.71
CA GLN A 13 -18.26 4.38 -0.35
C GLN A 13 -17.31 4.86 0.74
N VAL A 14 -17.07 4.07 1.79
CA VAL A 14 -16.08 4.41 2.84
C VAL A 14 -14.73 4.71 2.23
N VAL A 15 -14.21 3.77 1.43
CA VAL A 15 -12.88 3.89 0.82
C VAL A 15 -12.85 5.08 -0.14
N SER A 16 -13.87 5.23 -0.99
CA SER A 16 -13.99 6.36 -1.91
C SER A 16 -14.00 7.72 -1.20
N ASN A 17 -14.68 7.81 -0.05
CA ASN A 17 -14.79 9.02 0.75
C ASN A 17 -13.51 9.34 1.55
N ALA A 18 -12.65 8.34 1.76
CA ALA A 18 -11.36 8.54 2.42
C ALA A 18 -10.35 9.31 1.54
N PHE A 19 -10.49 9.23 0.21
CA PHE A 19 -9.69 10.01 -0.74
C PHE A 19 -10.08 11.50 -0.70
N GLN A 20 -9.12 12.35 -0.37
CA GLN A 20 -9.27 13.80 -0.31
C GLN A 20 -8.99 14.45 -1.67
N GLU A 21 -9.76 15.47 -2.02
CA GLU A 21 -9.48 16.30 -3.18
C GLU A 21 -8.23 17.16 -2.96
N THR A 22 -7.50 17.44 -4.03
CA THR A 22 -6.38 18.38 -4.02
C THR A 22 -6.74 19.66 -4.78
N HIS A 23 -5.87 20.67 -4.73
CA HIS A 23 -6.03 21.87 -5.56
C HIS A 23 -5.82 21.61 -7.07
N ILE A 24 -5.30 20.43 -7.44
CA ILE A 24 -5.11 20.05 -8.84
C ILE A 24 -6.33 19.25 -9.28
N PRO A 25 -7.05 19.67 -10.35
CA PRO A 25 -8.19 18.94 -10.86
C PRO A 25 -7.85 17.48 -11.17
N ASN A 26 -8.77 16.58 -10.86
CA ASN A 26 -8.66 15.13 -11.09
C ASN A 26 -7.53 14.42 -10.32
N ILE A 27 -6.88 15.10 -9.37
CA ILE A 27 -5.94 14.47 -8.43
C ILE A 27 -6.58 14.41 -7.05
N ARG A 28 -6.75 13.18 -6.56
CA ARG A 28 -7.14 12.88 -5.18
C ARG A 28 -6.02 12.13 -4.48
N VAL A 29 -5.97 12.27 -3.16
CA VAL A 29 -4.95 11.64 -2.31
C VAL A 29 -5.61 10.87 -1.18
N LEU A 30 -5.14 9.64 -0.93
CA LEU A 30 -5.41 8.94 0.33
C LEU A 30 -4.26 9.29 1.29
N PRO A 31 -4.49 10.11 2.33
CA PRO A 31 -3.42 10.54 3.21
C PRO A 31 -2.93 9.39 4.10
N SER A 32 -1.63 9.33 4.35
CA SER A 32 -1.03 8.44 5.34
C SER A 32 -1.09 9.04 6.75
N GLY A 33 -1.03 8.19 7.77
CA GLY A 33 -0.98 8.59 9.17
C GLY A 33 0.21 7.97 9.92
N MET A 34 0.51 8.47 11.11
CA MET A 34 1.49 7.81 12.00
C MET A 34 1.03 6.40 12.40
N ASP A 35 -0.29 6.17 12.41
CA ASP A 35 -0.90 4.90 12.79
C ASP A 35 -0.68 3.79 11.73
N ASP A 36 -0.25 4.14 10.51
CA ASP A 36 0.10 3.15 9.48
C ASP A 36 1.24 2.23 9.92
N PHE A 37 2.05 2.65 10.90
CA PHE A 37 3.06 1.80 11.51
C PHE A 37 2.45 0.59 12.24
N TYR A 38 1.25 0.72 12.80
CA TYR A 38 0.58 -0.39 13.49
C TYR A 38 0.20 -1.51 12.53
N PHE A 39 -0.07 -1.20 11.25
CA PHE A 39 -0.34 -2.22 10.23
C PHE A 39 0.80 -3.25 10.14
N GLU A 40 2.05 -2.80 10.21
CA GLU A 40 3.22 -3.69 10.19
C GLU A 40 3.24 -4.60 11.42
N HIS A 41 2.99 -4.02 12.60
CA HIS A 41 3.01 -4.75 13.87
C HIS A 41 1.89 -5.79 13.96
N GLU A 42 0.67 -5.41 13.59
CA GLU A 42 -0.51 -6.28 13.59
C GLU A 42 -0.32 -7.41 12.58
N THR A 43 0.09 -7.09 11.35
CA THR A 43 0.35 -8.11 10.32
C THR A 43 1.42 -9.12 10.76
N ALA A 44 2.50 -8.65 11.41
CA ALA A 44 3.53 -9.53 11.94
C ALA A 44 3.03 -10.45 13.07
N THR A 45 2.10 -9.95 13.90
CA THR A 45 1.50 -10.71 15.00
C THR A 45 0.53 -11.75 14.47
N GLU A 46 -0.38 -11.35 13.57
CA GLU A 46 -1.34 -12.24 12.91
C GLU A 46 -0.62 -13.40 12.18
N LEU A 47 0.49 -13.12 11.48
CA LEU A 47 1.29 -14.15 10.79
C LEU A 47 1.93 -15.18 11.73
N LYS A 48 2.25 -14.79 12.97
CA LYS A 48 2.81 -15.73 13.96
C LYS A 48 1.74 -16.63 14.58
N GLU A 49 0.52 -16.10 14.72
CA GLU A 49 -0.59 -16.80 15.34
C GLU A 49 -1.40 -17.65 14.35
N SER A 50 -1.36 -17.29 13.06
CA SER A 50 -2.08 -17.97 11.99
C SER A 50 -1.27 -19.13 11.42
N SER A 51 -1.89 -20.31 11.29
CA SER A 51 -1.26 -21.54 10.77
C SER A 51 -1.82 -22.01 9.41
N GLY A 52 -2.73 -21.23 8.80
CA GLY A 52 -3.36 -21.57 7.52
C GLY A 52 -3.06 -20.56 6.39
N TYR A 53 -2.85 -21.06 5.17
CA TYR A 53 -2.50 -20.26 3.98
C TYR A 53 -3.53 -19.18 3.61
N GLU A 54 -4.82 -19.43 3.80
CA GLU A 54 -5.89 -18.43 3.56
C GLU A 54 -5.80 -17.25 4.55
N GLN A 55 -5.29 -17.48 5.76
CA GLN A 55 -5.13 -16.45 6.78
C GLN A 55 -3.85 -15.64 6.55
N THR A 56 -2.85 -16.16 5.83
CA THR A 56 -1.57 -15.49 5.58
C THR A 56 -1.55 -14.59 4.34
N ARG A 57 -2.69 -14.36 3.68
CA ARG A 57 -2.84 -13.47 2.50
C ARG A 57 -2.71 -11.97 2.81
N HIS A 58 -2.05 -11.61 3.91
CA HIS A 58 -1.90 -10.21 4.34
C HIS A 58 -1.17 -9.33 3.33
N TYR A 59 -0.47 -9.90 2.34
CA TYR A 59 0.15 -9.17 1.23
C TYR A 59 -0.85 -8.63 0.20
N HIS A 60 -2.13 -8.99 0.27
CA HIS A 60 -3.17 -8.53 -0.67
C HIS A 60 -4.16 -7.52 -0.03
N LYS A 61 -3.98 -7.16 1.25
CA LYS A 61 -4.92 -6.28 1.96
C LYS A 61 -5.10 -4.95 1.25
N LEU A 62 -4.01 -4.32 0.77
CA LEU A 62 -4.12 -3.05 0.03
C LEU A 62 -4.95 -3.20 -1.26
N LEU A 63 -4.71 -4.24 -2.04
CA LEU A 63 -5.47 -4.51 -3.27
C LEU A 63 -6.94 -4.75 -2.97
N GLU A 64 -7.24 -5.68 -2.06
CA GLU A 64 -8.60 -6.15 -1.79
C GLU A 64 -9.45 -5.12 -1.03
N LYS A 65 -8.85 -4.42 -0.06
CA LYS A 65 -9.57 -3.51 0.84
C LYS A 65 -9.55 -2.06 0.39
N VAL A 66 -8.57 -1.63 -0.42
CA VAL A 66 -8.44 -0.22 -0.80
C VAL A 66 -8.57 -0.02 -2.31
N ILE A 67 -7.77 -0.72 -3.12
CA ILE A 67 -7.70 -0.46 -4.56
C ILE A 67 -8.93 -0.99 -5.31
N ALA A 68 -9.27 -2.27 -5.14
CA ALA A 68 -10.39 -2.89 -5.86
C ALA A 68 -11.74 -2.18 -5.65
N PRO A 69 -12.08 -1.68 -4.44
CA PRO A 69 -13.32 -0.91 -4.25
C PRO A 69 -13.40 0.41 -5.04
N VAL A 70 -12.28 0.99 -5.44
CA VAL A 70 -12.22 2.30 -6.13
C VAL A 70 -11.59 2.24 -7.52
N GLU A 71 -11.22 1.05 -8.01
CA GLU A 71 -10.53 0.86 -9.29
C GLU A 71 -11.26 1.56 -10.46
N SER A 72 -12.59 1.49 -10.50
CA SER A 72 -13.41 2.14 -11.53
C SER A 72 -13.43 3.67 -11.49
N GLN A 73 -12.86 4.29 -10.46
CA GLN A 73 -12.85 5.75 -10.27
C GLN A 73 -11.53 6.41 -10.70
N PHE A 74 -10.50 5.61 -11.00
CA PHE A 74 -9.15 6.12 -11.29
C PHE A 74 -8.58 5.45 -12.53
N ASP A 75 -8.06 6.25 -13.45
CA ASP A 75 -7.29 5.71 -14.59
C ASP A 75 -5.89 5.24 -14.15
N LEU A 76 -5.34 5.86 -13.11
CA LEU A 76 -4.02 5.59 -12.56
C LEU A 76 -4.05 5.75 -11.04
N ILE A 77 -3.46 4.78 -10.33
CA ILE A 77 -3.21 4.86 -8.89
C ILE A 77 -1.71 4.80 -8.67
N LEU A 78 -1.16 5.83 -8.01
CA LEU A 78 0.23 5.86 -7.58
C LEU A 78 0.28 5.46 -6.10
N ILE A 79 1.15 4.51 -5.78
CA ILE A 79 1.38 4.05 -4.41
C ILE A 79 2.78 4.53 -4.00
N ASP A 80 2.84 5.41 -3.01
CA ASP A 80 4.10 5.91 -2.46
C ASP A 80 4.36 5.26 -1.10
N THR A 81 5.52 4.62 -0.97
CA THR A 81 5.94 3.94 0.27
C THR A 81 7.38 4.29 0.56
N ALA A 82 7.76 4.32 1.84
CA ALA A 82 9.16 4.40 2.24
C ALA A 82 10.00 3.30 1.57
N PRO A 83 11.31 3.50 1.32
CA PRO A 83 12.19 2.53 0.64
C PRO A 83 12.50 1.27 1.49
N SER A 84 11.74 1.03 2.54
CA SER A 84 11.87 -0.10 3.46
C SER A 84 11.11 -1.32 2.92
N LEU A 85 11.75 -2.49 2.90
CA LEU A 85 11.13 -3.76 2.48
C LEU A 85 10.29 -4.36 3.63
N ASN A 86 9.22 -3.66 4.01
CA ASN A 86 8.28 -4.03 5.08
C ASN A 86 6.96 -4.57 4.52
N PHE A 87 6.02 -4.96 5.39
CA PHE A 87 4.71 -5.49 4.98
C PHE A 87 3.88 -4.52 4.13
N MET A 88 4.02 -3.20 4.37
CA MET A 88 3.38 -2.18 3.56
C MET A 88 3.93 -2.18 2.12
N PHE A 89 5.25 -2.24 1.96
CA PHE A 89 5.91 -2.35 0.67
C PHE A 89 5.51 -3.62 -0.07
N TYR A 90 5.44 -4.78 0.61
CA TYR A 90 4.98 -6.01 -0.05
C TYR A 90 3.52 -5.90 -0.51
N ASN A 91 2.64 -5.25 0.28
CA ASN A 91 1.27 -4.98 -0.15
C ASN A 91 1.20 -4.06 -1.37
N ALA A 92 2.01 -2.99 -1.38
CA ALA A 92 2.13 -2.10 -2.52
C ALA A 92 2.61 -2.85 -3.77
N LEU A 93 3.64 -3.67 -3.63
CA LEU A 93 4.20 -4.48 -4.73
C LEU A 93 3.16 -5.44 -5.30
N MET A 94 2.44 -6.18 -4.45
CA MET A 94 1.43 -7.15 -4.88
C MET A 94 0.19 -6.51 -5.50
N ALA A 95 -0.11 -5.26 -5.13
CA ALA A 95 -1.22 -4.50 -5.68
C ALA A 95 -0.85 -3.73 -6.96
N SER A 96 0.45 -3.55 -7.24
CA SER A 96 0.95 -2.75 -8.35
C SER A 96 1.03 -3.52 -9.65
N THR A 97 0.73 -2.84 -10.77
CA THR A 97 0.89 -3.38 -12.13
C THR A 97 2.28 -3.09 -12.73
N ALA A 98 2.96 -2.06 -12.22
CA ALA A 98 4.31 -1.67 -12.60
C ALA A 98 5.00 -0.95 -11.43
N MET A 99 6.32 -0.95 -11.42
CA MET A 99 7.13 -0.22 -10.45
C MET A 99 7.99 0.84 -11.15
N LEU A 100 7.95 2.07 -10.64
CA LEU A 100 8.79 3.17 -11.09
C LEU A 100 9.87 3.46 -10.04
N ILE A 101 11.13 3.27 -10.38
CA ILE A 101 12.27 3.51 -9.49
C ILE A 101 13.10 4.66 -10.05
N PRO A 102 13.03 5.87 -9.46
CA PRO A 102 13.88 6.99 -9.87
C PRO A 102 15.32 6.76 -9.42
N VAL A 103 16.28 6.90 -10.34
CA VAL A 103 17.71 6.77 -10.04
C VAL A 103 18.35 8.15 -10.07
N HIS A 104 18.96 8.54 -8.96
CA HIS A 104 19.69 9.80 -8.85
C HIS A 104 21.15 9.59 -9.30
N PRO A 105 21.75 10.51 -10.08
CA PRO A 105 23.05 10.28 -10.74
C PRO A 105 24.26 10.37 -9.79
N GLU A 106 24.08 10.87 -8.57
CA GLU A 106 25.15 11.01 -7.60
C GLU A 106 25.67 9.65 -7.14
N ALA A 107 27.00 9.52 -7.00
CA ALA A 107 27.64 8.22 -6.75
C ALA A 107 27.13 7.53 -5.47
N VAL A 108 26.83 8.29 -4.43
CA VAL A 108 26.29 7.77 -3.16
C VAL A 108 24.86 7.29 -3.33
N ASP A 109 24.02 8.06 -4.02
CA ASP A 109 22.62 7.70 -4.27
C ASP A 109 22.52 6.50 -5.23
N PHE A 110 23.44 6.41 -6.19
CA PHE A 110 23.53 5.28 -7.11
C PHE A 110 23.93 3.98 -6.39
N ASP A 111 24.90 4.03 -5.48
CA ASP A 111 25.26 2.86 -4.65
C ASP A 111 24.09 2.42 -3.74
N ALA A 112 23.38 3.38 -3.13
CA ALA A 112 22.20 3.09 -2.32
C ALA A 112 21.07 2.44 -3.15
N ASN A 113 20.78 2.98 -4.35
CA ASN A 113 19.81 2.41 -5.29
C ASN A 113 20.19 0.99 -5.70
N ASN A 114 21.46 0.74 -6.01
CA ASN A 114 21.92 -0.61 -6.37
C ASN A 114 21.73 -1.61 -5.22
N LYS A 115 21.98 -1.19 -3.97
CA LYS A 115 21.75 -2.04 -2.80
C LYS A 115 20.25 -2.34 -2.62
N TYR A 116 19.39 -1.35 -2.82
CA TYR A 116 17.94 -1.53 -2.78
C TYR A 116 17.48 -2.50 -3.87
N LEU A 117 17.89 -2.29 -5.13
CA LEU A 117 17.54 -3.15 -6.27
C LEU A 117 18.01 -4.60 -6.08
N LYS A 118 19.21 -4.80 -5.52
CA LYS A 118 19.71 -6.15 -5.21
C LYS A 118 18.79 -6.88 -4.22
N ARG A 119 18.39 -6.20 -3.13
CA ARG A 119 17.46 -6.78 -2.17
C ARG A 119 16.08 -7.03 -2.76
N LEU A 120 15.62 -6.14 -3.63
CA LEU A 120 14.33 -6.33 -4.33
C LEU A 120 14.34 -7.59 -5.19
N GLY A 121 15.45 -7.89 -5.87
CA GLY A 121 15.59 -9.11 -6.69
C GLY A 121 15.73 -10.42 -5.90
N GLU A 122 15.85 -10.36 -4.58
CA GLU A 122 15.89 -11.55 -3.70
C GLU A 122 14.49 -11.94 -3.18
N ILE A 123 13.49 -11.10 -3.43
CA ILE A 123 12.06 -11.33 -3.12
C ILE A 123 11.41 -12.04 -4.32
#